data_AF-A0A5L8PD45-F1
#
_entry.id   AF-A0A5L8PD45-F1
#
_cell.length_a   1.000
_cell.length_b   1.000
_cell.length_c   1.000
_cell.angle_alpha   90.00
_cell.angle_beta   90.00
_cell.angle_gamma   90.00
#
_symmetry.space_group_name_H-M   'P 1'
#
loop_
_entity.id
_entity.type
_entity.pdbx_description
1 polymer ?
#
loop_
_entity_poly.entity_id
_entity_poly.type
_entity_poly.pdbx_seq_one_letter_code
_entity_poly.pdbx_strand_id
1 'polypeptide(L)'
;MKIEIINRYQGKTCVIGKFKVFDENEEIIFECFALQEDTAGLESGKDLRIPEGVYYLKRHPHSRFEATLRKITGNENDTMLNVYNDKVPYERHILIHWGNTDKDTQGCILLGKTKASDESIGGSREACKEFYNLMRNVNLQMVEIIVKDELE
;
A
#
# COMPACT_ATOMS: atom_id res chain seq x y z
N MET A 1 -6.87 -11.30 -10.47
CA MET A 1 -6.22 -10.99 -9.17
C MET A 1 -6.78 -9.69 -8.65
N LYS A 2 -7.06 -9.60 -7.35
CA LYS A 2 -7.65 -8.44 -6.69
C LYS A 2 -6.91 -8.12 -5.40
N ILE A 3 -6.83 -6.86 -5.03
CA ILE A 3 -6.31 -6.42 -3.73
C ILE A 3 -7.42 -5.72 -2.97
N GLU A 4 -7.57 -6.02 -1.69
CA GLU A 4 -8.45 -5.26 -0.79
C GLU A 4 -7.62 -4.58 0.30
N ILE A 5 -7.91 -3.30 0.50
CA ILE A 5 -7.43 -2.50 1.64
C ILE A 5 -8.66 -2.14 2.46
N ILE A 6 -8.79 -2.77 3.62
CA ILE A 6 -9.91 -2.56 4.53
C ILE A 6 -9.36 -1.79 5.73
N ASN A 7 -9.56 -0.48 5.73
CA ASN A 7 -9.22 0.42 6.83
C ASN A 7 -10.15 0.12 8.01
N ARG A 8 -9.60 -0.15 9.21
CA ARG A 8 -10.41 -0.58 10.37
C ARG A 8 -10.13 0.17 11.65
N TYR A 9 -8.86 0.31 12.00
CA TYR A 9 -8.45 0.81 13.31
C TYR A 9 -8.09 2.28 13.18
N GLN A 10 -8.99 3.18 13.60
CA GLN A 10 -8.73 4.61 13.60
C GLN A 10 -7.85 4.97 14.80
N GLY A 11 -6.60 5.34 14.51
CA GLY A 11 -5.69 5.97 15.45
C GLY A 11 -5.89 7.49 15.48
N LYS A 12 -5.01 8.16 16.23
CA LYS A 12 -4.96 9.63 16.35
C LYS A 12 -4.29 10.27 15.15
N THR A 13 -3.30 9.61 14.55
CA THR A 13 -2.55 10.16 13.40
C THR A 13 -2.58 9.26 12.18
N CYS A 14 -3.05 8.03 12.32
CA CYS A 14 -3.14 7.09 11.20
C CYS A 14 -4.38 6.21 11.27
N VAL A 15 -4.63 5.49 10.18
CA VAL A 15 -5.56 4.38 10.12
C VAL A 15 -4.79 3.12 9.78
N ILE A 16 -5.01 2.06 10.56
CA ILE A 16 -4.48 0.73 10.27
C ILE A 16 -5.59 -0.15 9.71
N GLY A 17 -5.28 -0.88 8.65
CA GLY A 17 -6.20 -1.77 7.96
C GLY A 17 -5.61 -3.13 7.64
N LYS A 18 -6.42 -3.98 7.03
CA LYS A 18 -6.00 -5.24 6.42
C LYS A 18 -5.70 -5.04 4.95
N PHE A 19 -4.58 -5.58 4.50
CA PHE A 19 -4.19 -5.62 3.09
C PHE A 19 -4.21 -7.08 2.64
N LYS A 20 -5.07 -7.41 1.68
CA LYS A 20 -5.29 -8.78 1.22
C LYS A 20 -5.14 -8.85 -0.29
N VAL A 21 -4.44 -9.86 -0.79
CA VAL A 21 -4.35 -10.16 -2.23
C VAL A 21 -5.05 -11.48 -2.48
N PHE A 22 -5.96 -11.46 -3.45
CA PHE A 22 -6.77 -12.58 -3.90
C PHE A 22 -6.36 -12.99 -5.31
N ASP A 23 -6.25 -14.30 -5.55
CA ASP A 23 -6.01 -14.83 -6.88
C ASP A 23 -7.27 -14.76 -7.78
N GLU A 24 -7.31 -15.55 -8.86
CA GLU A 24 -8.46 -15.61 -9.77
C GLU A 24 -9.61 -16.48 -9.23
N ASN A 25 -9.36 -17.34 -8.24
CA ASN A 25 -10.33 -18.21 -7.60
C ASN A 25 -10.89 -17.59 -6.30
N GLU A 26 -10.60 -16.32 -6.04
CA GLU A 26 -10.93 -15.61 -4.81
C GLU A 26 -10.26 -16.17 -3.54
N GLU A 27 -9.14 -16.90 -3.68
CA GLU A 27 -8.36 -17.38 -2.55
C GLU A 27 -7.35 -16.32 -2.09
N ILE A 28 -7.20 -16.14 -0.78
CA ILE A 28 -6.20 -15.22 -0.20
C ILE A 28 -4.82 -15.84 -0.36
N ILE A 29 -3.98 -15.22 -1.19
CA ILE A 29 -2.60 -15.65 -1.45
C ILE A 29 -1.57 -14.79 -0.72
N PHE A 30 -1.97 -13.63 -0.19
CA PHE A 30 -1.15 -12.78 0.67
C PHE A 30 -2.04 -11.93 1.58
N GLU A 31 -1.64 -11.81 2.85
CA GLU A 31 -2.28 -10.91 3.82
C GLU A 31 -1.24 -10.24 4.71
N CYS A 32 -1.42 -8.95 4.94
CA CYS A 32 -0.67 -8.17 5.92
C CYS A 32 -1.52 -7.00 6.45
N PHE A 33 -0.90 -6.11 7.22
CA PHE A 33 -1.50 -4.84 7.63
C PHE A 33 -1.06 -3.71 6.69
N ALA A 34 -1.94 -2.73 6.53
CA ALA A 34 -1.63 -1.44 5.90
C ALA A 34 -1.76 -0.31 6.94
N LEU A 35 -0.87 0.67 6.91
CA LEU A 35 -0.99 1.94 7.64
C LEU A 35 -1.06 3.08 6.62
N GLN A 36 -2.04 3.96 6.80
CA GLN A 36 -2.28 5.16 5.99
C GLN A 36 -2.59 6.35 6.90
N GLU A 37 -2.63 7.57 6.36
CA GLU A 37 -3.01 8.77 7.12
C GLU A 37 -4.44 8.70 7.69
N ASP A 38 -4.66 9.42 8.80
CA ASP A 38 -5.93 9.48 9.53
C ASP A 38 -7.08 10.12 8.75
N THR A 39 -6.77 10.93 7.74
CA THR A 39 -7.73 11.71 6.97
C THR A 39 -7.66 11.35 5.49
N ALA A 40 -8.80 11.05 4.87
CA ALA A 40 -8.89 10.79 3.45
C ALA A 40 -9.04 12.10 2.65
N GLY A 41 -8.45 12.17 1.47
CA GLY A 41 -8.66 13.29 0.57
C GLY A 41 -8.03 13.10 -0.81
N LEU A 42 -8.29 14.05 -1.70
CA LEU A 42 -7.88 13.99 -3.11
C LEU A 42 -6.63 14.83 -3.41
N GLU A 43 -6.30 15.77 -2.54
CA GLU A 43 -5.23 16.74 -2.76
C GLU A 43 -3.84 16.10 -2.71
N SER A 44 -2.97 16.51 -3.64
CA SER A 44 -1.57 16.11 -3.66
C SER A 44 -0.72 17.00 -2.75
N GLY A 45 0.39 16.47 -2.23
CA GLY A 45 1.31 17.20 -1.36
C GLY A 45 0.75 17.48 0.05
N LYS A 46 -0.20 16.68 0.49
CA LYS A 46 -0.82 16.73 1.82
C LYS A 46 -0.75 15.36 2.48
N ASP A 47 -0.74 15.34 3.80
CA ASP A 47 -0.81 14.13 4.63
C ASP A 47 -2.25 13.61 4.61
N LEU A 48 -2.65 13.05 3.46
CA LEU A 48 -3.99 12.54 3.19
C LEU A 48 -3.89 11.13 2.63
N ARG A 49 -4.65 10.18 3.18
CA ARG A 49 -4.82 8.85 2.58
C ARG A 49 -5.68 8.93 1.33
N ILE A 50 -5.61 7.88 0.52
CA ILE A 50 -6.56 7.71 -0.58
C ILE A 50 -7.97 7.42 -0.02
N PRO A 51 -9.04 8.04 -0.56
CA PRO A 51 -10.41 7.72 -0.18
C PRO A 51 -10.83 6.30 -0.58
N GLU A 52 -12.00 5.87 -0.11
CA GLU A 52 -12.64 4.65 -0.60
C GLU A 52 -12.85 4.69 -2.12
N GLY A 53 -12.72 3.53 -2.76
CA GLY A 53 -12.93 3.40 -4.19
C GLY A 53 -12.14 2.27 -4.82
N VAL A 54 -12.18 2.23 -6.14
CA VAL A 54 -11.41 1.29 -6.96
C VAL A 54 -10.21 2.04 -7.55
N TYR A 55 -9.06 1.41 -7.45
CA TYR A 55 -7.77 1.92 -7.88
C TYR A 55 -7.03 0.88 -8.71
N TYR A 56 -6.04 1.36 -9.46
CA TYR A 56 -5.21 0.56 -10.34
C TYR A 56 -3.74 0.68 -9.94
N LEU A 57 -2.95 -0.30 -10.37
CA LEU A 57 -1.52 -0.34 -10.15
C LEU A 57 -0.74 -0.02 -11.41
N LYS A 58 0.30 0.79 -11.25
CA LYS A 58 1.30 1.04 -12.30
C LYS A 58 2.67 1.18 -11.67
N ARG A 59 3.71 0.72 -12.36
CA ARG A 59 5.10 0.92 -11.93
C ARG A 59 5.44 2.40 -11.92
N HIS A 60 6.12 2.85 -10.88
CA HIS A 60 6.71 4.17 -10.76
C HIS A 60 8.13 4.13 -11.34
N PRO A 61 8.50 5.03 -12.27
CA PRO A 61 9.75 4.90 -13.00
C PRO A 61 10.99 5.19 -12.14
N HIS A 62 10.90 6.12 -11.18
CA HIS A 62 12.05 6.57 -10.38
C HIS A 62 11.59 7.02 -8.98
N SER A 63 12.00 6.29 -7.94
CA SER A 63 11.70 6.67 -6.54
C SER A 63 12.92 6.62 -5.63
N ARG A 64 12.96 7.50 -4.62
CA ARG A 64 13.97 7.46 -3.53
C ARG A 64 14.04 6.13 -2.79
N PHE A 65 12.99 5.32 -2.91
CA PHE A 65 12.86 4.03 -2.25
C PHE A 65 13.56 2.88 -3.02
N GLU A 66 13.85 3.03 -4.31
CA GLU A 66 14.30 1.90 -5.16
C GLU A 66 15.53 1.16 -4.64
N ALA A 67 16.56 1.86 -4.17
CA ALA A 67 17.76 1.21 -3.66
C ALA A 67 17.44 0.25 -2.50
N THR A 68 16.51 0.63 -1.62
CA THR A 68 16.06 -0.25 -0.54
C THR A 68 15.13 -1.34 -1.05
N LEU A 69 14.24 -1.06 -2.01
CA LEU A 69 13.38 -2.06 -2.62
C LEU A 69 14.21 -3.20 -3.22
N ARG A 70 15.18 -2.87 -4.08
CA ARG A 70 16.06 -3.84 -4.74
C ARG A 70 16.89 -4.64 -3.72
N LYS A 71 17.32 -3.99 -2.63
CA LYS A 71 18.01 -4.66 -1.52
C LYS A 71 17.11 -5.67 -0.79
N ILE A 72 15.86 -5.33 -0.50
CA ILE A 72 14.96 -6.24 0.25
C ILE A 72 14.41 -7.36 -0.64
N THR A 73 14.18 -7.11 -1.93
CA THR A 73 13.69 -8.12 -2.87
C THR A 73 14.81 -8.96 -3.50
N GLY A 74 16.04 -8.44 -3.50
CA GLY A 74 17.19 -9.07 -4.17
C GLY A 74 17.12 -8.98 -5.70
N ASN A 75 16.38 -8.02 -6.26
CA ASN A 75 16.24 -7.85 -7.70
C ASN A 75 16.43 -6.39 -8.13
N GLU A 76 17.43 -6.14 -8.97
CA GLU A 76 17.82 -4.82 -9.46
C GLU A 76 16.79 -4.16 -10.39
N ASN A 77 15.86 -4.92 -10.95
CA ASN A 77 14.83 -4.42 -11.87
C ASN A 77 13.52 -4.05 -11.16
N ASP A 78 13.44 -4.24 -9.83
CA ASP A 78 12.23 -3.89 -9.09
C ASP A 78 12.10 -2.36 -8.94
N THR A 79 10.91 -1.86 -9.27
CA THR A 79 10.50 -0.46 -9.22
C THR A 79 9.28 -0.34 -8.31
N MET A 80 9.09 0.82 -7.69
CA MET A 80 7.94 1.03 -6.78
C MET A 80 6.60 0.87 -7.51
N LEU A 81 5.58 0.40 -6.78
CA LEU A 81 4.21 0.34 -7.24
C LEU A 81 3.46 1.60 -6.82
N ASN A 82 2.81 2.26 -7.79
CA ASN A 82 2.00 3.47 -7.62
C ASN A 82 0.51 3.15 -7.80
N VAL A 83 -0.30 3.63 -6.87
CA VAL A 83 -1.75 3.46 -6.79
C VAL A 83 -2.42 4.72 -7.33
N TYR A 84 -3.37 4.57 -8.26
CA TYR A 84 -4.03 5.71 -8.89
C TYR A 84 -5.42 5.36 -9.42
N ASN A 85 -6.24 6.38 -9.65
CA ASN A 85 -7.48 6.33 -10.42
C ASN A 85 -7.78 7.72 -11.01
N ASP A 86 -8.98 7.92 -11.55
CA ASP A 86 -9.36 9.18 -12.18
C ASP A 86 -9.45 10.36 -11.20
N LYS A 87 -9.75 10.10 -9.92
CA LYS A 87 -9.87 11.14 -8.88
C LYS A 87 -8.55 11.39 -8.15
N VAL A 88 -7.71 10.36 -8.06
CA VAL A 88 -6.39 10.37 -7.43
C VAL A 88 -5.37 10.08 -8.53
N PRO A 89 -4.87 11.12 -9.21
CA PRO A 89 -4.04 10.96 -10.39
C PRO A 89 -2.70 10.31 -10.03
N TYR A 90 -2.06 9.68 -11.03
CA TYR A 90 -0.78 9.00 -10.89
C TYR A 90 0.33 9.91 -10.32
N GLU A 91 0.24 11.21 -10.62
CA GLU A 91 1.14 12.27 -10.19
C GLU A 91 1.05 12.57 -8.67
N ARG A 92 0.04 12.05 -7.97
CA ARG A 92 0.00 12.11 -6.50
C ARG A 92 1.05 11.18 -5.86
N HIS A 93 1.58 10.22 -6.62
CA HIS A 93 2.66 9.33 -6.19
C HIS A 93 2.32 8.54 -4.91
N ILE A 94 1.16 7.90 -4.88
CA ILE A 94 0.75 7.02 -3.79
C ILE A 94 1.47 5.68 -3.93
N LEU A 95 2.62 5.55 -3.27
CA LEU A 95 3.46 4.37 -3.36
C LEU A 95 3.11 3.34 -2.26
N ILE A 96 3.27 2.06 -2.57
CA ILE A 96 3.21 0.99 -1.57
C ILE A 96 4.64 0.70 -1.10
N HIS A 97 4.96 1.00 0.17
CA HIS A 97 6.33 0.89 0.66
C HIS A 97 6.43 0.54 2.16
N TRP A 98 7.67 0.48 2.67
CA TRP A 98 7.93 0.21 4.08
C TRP A 98 7.91 1.50 4.92
N GLY A 99 7.49 1.35 6.15
CA GLY A 99 7.40 2.39 7.17
C GLY A 99 6.59 1.79 8.32
N ASN A 100 6.69 2.36 9.51
CA ASN A 100 6.06 1.79 10.69
C ASN A 100 5.07 2.74 11.36
N THR A 101 5.08 4.02 11.02
CA THR A 101 4.25 5.09 11.63
C THR A 101 3.77 6.10 10.59
N ASP A 102 2.84 6.97 10.97
CA ASP A 102 2.39 8.14 10.19
C ASP A 102 3.56 8.96 9.62
N LYS A 103 4.63 9.16 10.39
CA LYS A 103 5.81 9.93 9.97
C LYS A 103 6.58 9.35 8.79
N ASP A 104 6.35 8.09 8.46
CA ASP A 104 6.98 7.43 7.32
C ASP A 104 6.16 7.60 6.03
N THR A 105 4.98 8.23 6.09
CA THR A 105 4.10 8.45 4.96
C THR A 105 3.64 9.91 4.89
N GLN A 106 3.09 10.27 3.73
CA GLN A 106 2.35 11.51 3.47
C GLN A 106 1.16 11.18 2.55
N GLY A 107 0.49 10.06 2.83
CA GLY A 107 -0.56 9.47 2.01
C GLY A 107 -0.20 8.19 1.24
N CYS A 108 1.07 7.79 1.21
CA CYS A 108 1.49 6.47 0.74
C CYS A 108 0.95 5.34 1.64
N ILE A 109 0.99 4.11 1.13
CA ILE A 109 0.47 2.92 1.82
C ILE A 109 1.65 2.15 2.41
N LEU A 110 1.71 2.07 3.73
CA LEU A 110 2.77 1.36 4.44
C LEU A 110 2.34 -0.07 4.74
N LEU A 111 3.12 -1.08 4.35
CA LEU A 111 2.80 -2.48 4.66
C LEU A 111 3.54 -2.98 5.90
N GLY A 112 2.93 -3.88 6.68
CA GLY A 112 3.51 -4.47 7.88
C GLY A 112 2.96 -5.86 8.20
N LYS A 113 3.79 -6.75 8.75
CA LYS A 113 3.41 -8.11 9.15
C LYS A 113 2.57 -8.11 10.44
N THR A 114 2.77 -7.13 11.32
CA THR A 114 2.07 -7.03 12.60
C THR A 114 1.50 -5.64 12.82
N LYS A 115 0.39 -5.56 13.56
CA LYS A 115 -0.10 -4.33 14.18
C LYS A 115 0.48 -4.25 15.58
N ALA A 116 1.44 -3.36 15.80
CA ALA A 116 2.16 -3.26 17.07
C ALA A 116 1.36 -2.41 18.09
N SER A 117 0.62 -1.42 17.61
CA SER A 117 -0.30 -0.59 18.41
C SER A 117 -1.42 -0.04 17.50
N ASP A 118 -2.21 0.92 17.97
CA ASP A 118 -3.15 1.66 17.12
C ASP A 118 -2.45 2.74 16.28
N GLU A 119 -1.17 3.04 16.53
CA GLU A 119 -0.38 4.06 15.84
C GLU A 119 0.82 3.49 15.08
N SER A 120 0.99 2.16 15.06
CA SER A 120 2.17 1.55 14.44
C SER A 120 1.99 0.11 13.97
N ILE A 121 2.73 -0.20 12.91
CA ILE A 121 2.90 -1.54 12.34
C ILE A 121 4.36 -2.00 12.45
N GLY A 122 4.60 -3.31 12.34
CA GLY A 122 5.91 -3.93 12.42
C GLY A 122 6.22 -4.86 11.24
N GLY A 123 7.49 -5.18 11.02
CA GLY A 123 7.92 -6.11 9.97
C GLY A 123 7.74 -5.57 8.54
N SER A 124 7.77 -4.24 8.35
CA SER A 124 7.38 -3.61 7.09
C SER A 124 8.22 -3.99 5.87
N ARG A 125 9.55 -4.13 6.04
CA ARG A 125 10.43 -4.58 4.95
C ARG A 125 10.14 -6.02 4.50
N GLU A 126 9.78 -6.90 5.43
CA GLU A 126 9.45 -8.29 5.11
C GLU A 126 8.10 -8.37 4.38
N ALA A 127 7.09 -7.65 4.87
CA ALA A 127 5.79 -7.54 4.19
C ALA A 127 5.94 -7.00 2.76
N CYS A 128 6.74 -5.93 2.58
CA CYS A 128 7.02 -5.39 1.25
C CYS A 128 7.78 -6.40 0.37
N LYS A 129 8.78 -7.10 0.89
CA LYS A 129 9.52 -8.11 0.14
C LYS A 129 8.60 -9.19 -0.42
N GLU A 130 7.75 -9.76 0.43
CA GLU A 130 6.77 -10.79 0.03
C GLU A 130 5.79 -10.25 -1.02
N PHE A 131 5.21 -9.06 -0.77
CA PHE A 131 4.28 -8.43 -1.71
C PHE A 131 4.92 -8.15 -3.08
N TYR A 132 6.09 -7.52 -3.12
CA TYR A 132 6.75 -7.21 -4.40
C TYR A 132 7.23 -8.46 -5.15
N ASN A 133 7.65 -9.51 -4.42
CA ASN A 133 7.95 -10.79 -5.04
C ASN A 133 6.70 -11.42 -5.68
N LEU A 134 5.55 -11.34 -5.01
CA LEU A 134 4.28 -11.81 -5.55
C LEU A 134 3.87 -11.03 -6.81
N MET A 135 3.99 -9.71 -6.78
CA MET A 135 3.58 -8.84 -7.90
C MET A 135 4.52 -8.86 -9.11
N ARG A 136 5.69 -9.50 -9.01
CA ARG A 136 6.75 -9.42 -10.03
C ARG A 136 6.30 -9.87 -11.42
N ASN A 137 5.56 -10.97 -11.48
CA ASN A 137 5.10 -11.61 -12.72
C ASN A 137 3.60 -11.37 -12.99
N VAL A 138 2.97 -10.49 -12.23
CA VAL A 138 1.55 -10.19 -12.38
C VAL A 138 1.37 -9.12 -13.45
N ASN A 139 0.41 -9.31 -14.35
CA ASN A 139 -0.03 -8.26 -15.25
C ASN A 139 -0.80 -7.18 -14.44
N LEU A 140 -0.11 -6.12 -14.04
CA LEU A 140 -0.66 -5.06 -13.20
C LEU A 140 -1.90 -4.37 -13.80
N GLN A 141 -2.08 -4.40 -15.12
CA GLN A 141 -3.27 -3.83 -15.77
C GLN A 141 -4.56 -4.60 -15.44
N MET A 142 -4.43 -5.84 -14.97
CA MET A 142 -5.56 -6.69 -14.56
C MET A 142 -5.74 -6.72 -13.04
N VAL A 143 -5.01 -5.88 -12.29
CA VAL A 143 -5.06 -5.83 -10.84
C VAL A 143 -5.88 -4.63 -10.40
N GLU A 144 -6.98 -4.90 -9.73
CA GLU A 144 -7.82 -3.89 -9.08
C GLU A 144 -7.51 -3.85 -7.59
N ILE A 145 -7.37 -2.64 -7.04
CA ILE A 145 -7.31 -2.39 -5.60
C ILE A 145 -8.66 -1.81 -5.17
N ILE A 146 -9.31 -2.45 -4.21
CA ILE A 146 -10.55 -1.98 -3.60
C ILE A 146 -10.24 -1.45 -2.21
N VAL A 147 -10.46 -0.16 -1.99
CA VAL A 147 -10.29 0.50 -0.70
C VAL A 147 -11.66 0.68 -0.04
N LYS A 148 -11.78 0.23 1.21
CA LYS A 148 -13.00 0.31 2.04
C LYS A 148 -12.64 0.84 3.43
N ASP A 149 -13.51 1.66 3.99
CA ASP A 149 -13.45 2.18 5.35
C ASP A 149 -14.50 1.45 6.21
N GLU A 150 -14.03 0.52 7.04
CA GLU A 150 -14.80 -0.19 8.08
C GLU A 150 -14.30 0.27 9.45
N LEU A 151 -14.28 1.58 9.68
CA LEU A 151 -13.65 2.20 10.84
C LEU A 151 -14.44 1.90 12.13
N GLU A 152 -13.72 1.41 13.14
CA GLU A 152 -14.16 1.18 14.51
C GLU A 152 -13.55 2.21 15.48
#